data_AF-A0A7W7KFG5-F1
#
_entry.id   AF-A0A7W7KFG5-F1
#
_cell.length_a   1.000
_cell.length_b   1.000
_cell.length_c   1.000
_cell.angle_alpha   90.00
_cell.angle_beta   90.00
_cell.angle_gamma   90.00
#
_symmetry.space_group_name_H-M   'P 1'
#
loop_
_entity.id
_entity.type
_entity.pdbx_description
1 polymer ?
#
loop_
_entity_poly.entity_id
_entity_poly.type
_entity_poly.pdbx_seq_one_letter_code
_entity_poly.pdbx_strand_id
1 'polypeptide(L)'
;MDGLEVLQQYLDAPEGQREGPKEALLAEMAMHGATGRILAEMAFQGHWSALSAIAADPLVEAHLKDHIPEVLLGAYRKDTVTSLLEAVPALAQEPLLTKLLEAILDLRSIPTFLQVLECGARLSPAYAKKIYTNCMLNPTADNKTLLRVLVARGLIDWRAMLGFSERADETDLLTKWAMIQSPALMVIIRHLTTKERRLELVQAKMRENHVPLARLMAKEFELDDGWDITSPA
;
A
#
# COMPACT_ATOMS: atom_id res chain seq x y z
N MET A 1 -23.39 -27.98 9.41
CA MET A 1 -22.07 -28.34 9.95
C MET A 1 -21.25 -27.06 9.88
N ASP A 2 -20.41 -26.70 10.87
CA ASP A 2 -19.63 -25.46 10.73
C ASP A 2 -18.54 -25.68 9.69
N GLY A 3 -18.34 -24.76 8.74
CA GLY A 3 -17.32 -24.90 7.69
C GLY A 3 -15.89 -25.06 8.22
N LEU A 4 -15.63 -24.61 9.46
CA LEU A 4 -14.37 -24.88 10.14
C LEU A 4 -14.23 -26.31 10.68
N GLU A 5 -15.33 -26.98 11.03
CA GLU A 5 -15.31 -28.40 11.42
C GLU A 5 -14.98 -29.27 10.19
N VAL A 6 -15.55 -28.94 9.03
CA VAL A 6 -15.25 -29.64 7.77
C VAL A 6 -13.80 -29.38 7.34
N LEU A 7 -13.30 -28.14 7.51
CA LEU A 7 -11.90 -27.81 7.29
C LEU A 7 -10.99 -28.67 8.19
N GLN A 8 -11.32 -28.82 9.47
CA GLN A 8 -10.53 -29.63 10.41
C GLN A 8 -10.47 -31.09 9.96
N GLN A 9 -11.59 -31.67 9.53
CA GLN A 9 -11.63 -33.03 8.97
C GLN A 9 -10.74 -33.19 7.73
N TYR A 10 -10.72 -32.18 6.85
CA TYR A 10 -9.84 -32.17 5.69
C TYR A 10 -8.35 -32.09 6.08
N LEU A 11 -8.01 -31.24 7.06
CA LEU A 11 -6.63 -31.07 7.53
C LEU A 11 -6.11 -32.33 8.25
N ASP A 12 -6.95 -32.98 9.05
CA ASP A 12 -6.61 -34.20 9.80
C ASP A 12 -6.51 -35.45 8.92
N ALA A 13 -7.15 -35.44 7.74
CA ALA A 13 -7.04 -36.54 6.79
C ALA A 13 -5.60 -36.64 6.24
N PRO A 14 -5.02 -37.86 6.20
CA PRO A 14 -3.73 -38.10 5.55
C PRO A 14 -3.75 -37.65 4.09
N GLU A 15 -2.65 -37.10 3.56
CA GLU A 15 -2.61 -36.49 2.22
C GLU A 15 -3.14 -37.39 1.09
N GLY A 16 -2.90 -38.71 1.16
CA GLY A 16 -3.41 -39.69 0.19
C GLY A 16 -4.88 -40.09 0.34
N GLN A 17 -5.59 -39.54 1.34
CA GLN A 17 -7.00 -39.84 1.66
C GLN A 17 -7.86 -38.57 1.75
N ARG A 18 -7.35 -37.43 1.28
CA ARG A 18 -8.00 -36.13 1.39
C ARG A 18 -9.16 -35.91 0.43
N GLU A 19 -9.40 -36.78 -0.54
CA GLU A 19 -10.34 -36.45 -1.62
C GLU A 19 -11.81 -36.43 -1.22
N GLY A 20 -12.26 -37.38 -0.39
CA GLY A 20 -13.60 -37.31 0.21
C GLY A 20 -13.80 -36.07 1.09
N PRO A 21 -12.89 -35.80 2.05
CA PRO A 21 -12.94 -34.57 2.86
C PRO A 21 -12.85 -33.27 2.04
N LYS A 22 -12.09 -33.28 0.93
CA LYS A 22 -11.97 -32.14 0.01
C LYS A 22 -13.31 -31.84 -0.66
N GLU A 23 -13.98 -32.85 -1.19
CA GLU A 23 -15.31 -32.70 -1.80
C GLU A 23 -16.34 -32.15 -0.81
N ALA A 24 -16.31 -32.64 0.43
CA ALA A 24 -17.17 -32.13 1.51
C ALA A 24 -16.87 -30.66 1.84
N LEU A 25 -15.58 -30.28 1.89
CA LEU A 25 -15.15 -28.90 2.14
C LEU A 25 -15.59 -27.96 1.01
N LEU A 26 -15.40 -28.37 -0.24
CA LEU A 26 -15.83 -27.60 -1.41
C LEU A 26 -17.35 -27.42 -1.46
N ALA A 27 -18.11 -28.47 -1.11
CA ALA A 27 -19.57 -28.38 -1.02
C ALA A 27 -20.01 -27.38 0.06
N GLU A 28 -19.38 -27.39 1.22
CA GLU A 28 -19.65 -26.45 2.31
C GLU A 28 -19.30 -25.01 1.91
N MET A 29 -18.15 -24.80 1.26
CA MET A 29 -17.74 -23.52 0.70
C MET A 29 -18.78 -22.96 -0.28
N ALA A 30 -19.30 -23.82 -1.17
CA ALA A 30 -20.28 -23.44 -2.19
C ALA A 30 -21.69 -23.17 -1.62
N MET A 31 -22.18 -24.00 -0.69
CA MET A 31 -23.56 -23.88 -0.18
C MET A 31 -23.74 -22.75 0.82
N HIS A 32 -22.72 -22.45 1.62
CA HIS A 32 -22.85 -21.54 2.77
C HIS A 32 -22.06 -20.24 2.60
N GLY A 33 -21.45 -20.02 1.44
CA GLY A 33 -20.60 -18.84 1.19
C GLY A 33 -19.40 -18.78 2.14
N ALA A 34 -18.98 -19.93 2.68
CA ALA A 34 -17.93 -20.03 3.68
C ALA A 34 -16.51 -19.91 3.09
N THR A 35 -16.40 -19.81 1.75
CA THR A 35 -15.14 -19.72 0.99
C THR A 35 -14.15 -18.76 1.63
N GLY A 36 -14.52 -17.50 1.82
CA GLY A 36 -13.61 -16.50 2.38
C GLY A 36 -13.14 -16.80 3.80
N ARG A 37 -14.05 -17.22 4.69
CA ARG A 37 -13.74 -17.59 6.08
C ARG A 37 -12.78 -18.79 6.13
N ILE A 38 -13.05 -19.82 5.34
CA ILE A 38 -12.22 -21.04 5.29
C ILE A 38 -10.82 -20.73 4.75
N LEU A 39 -10.73 -20.02 3.61
CA LEU A 39 -9.44 -19.64 3.04
C LEU A 39 -8.65 -18.70 3.97
N ALA A 40 -9.32 -17.75 4.63
CA ALA A 40 -8.70 -16.87 5.60
C ALA A 40 -8.17 -17.64 6.82
N GLU A 41 -8.91 -18.63 7.31
CA GLU A 41 -8.47 -19.48 8.42
C GLU A 41 -7.25 -20.31 8.02
N MET A 42 -7.25 -20.92 6.82
CA MET A 42 -6.11 -21.67 6.30
C MET A 42 -4.85 -20.78 6.18
N ALA A 43 -5.01 -19.56 5.66
CA ALA A 43 -3.91 -18.59 5.58
C ALA A 43 -3.43 -18.13 6.96
N PHE A 44 -4.34 -17.93 7.91
CA PHE A 44 -4.02 -17.55 9.30
C PHE A 44 -3.31 -18.66 10.07
N GLN A 45 -3.67 -19.92 9.84
CA GLN A 45 -3.03 -21.07 10.48
C GLN A 45 -1.74 -21.52 9.76
N GLY A 46 -1.47 -20.99 8.57
CA GLY A 46 -0.28 -21.32 7.79
C GLY A 46 -0.35 -22.67 7.07
N HIS A 47 -1.56 -23.16 6.78
CA HIS A 47 -1.77 -24.42 6.05
C HIS A 47 -1.57 -24.24 4.54
N TRP A 48 -0.36 -23.86 4.12
CA TRP A 48 -0.06 -23.42 2.75
C TRP A 48 -0.28 -24.49 1.68
N SER A 49 0.10 -25.74 1.95
CA SER A 49 -0.09 -26.85 0.99
C SER A 49 -1.57 -27.16 0.77
N ALA A 50 -2.34 -27.20 1.86
CA ALA A 50 -3.78 -27.35 1.84
C ALA A 50 -4.46 -26.16 1.13
N LEU A 51 -4.05 -24.93 1.45
CA LEU A 51 -4.57 -23.72 0.82
C LEU A 51 -4.31 -23.73 -0.69
N SER A 52 -3.10 -24.11 -1.10
CA SER A 52 -2.73 -24.24 -2.51
C SER A 52 -3.62 -25.26 -3.24
N ALA A 53 -3.82 -26.44 -2.64
CA ALA A 53 -4.65 -27.50 -3.21
C ALA A 53 -6.13 -27.12 -3.34
N ILE A 54 -6.68 -26.36 -2.38
CA ILE A 54 -8.06 -25.87 -2.42
C ILE A 54 -8.20 -24.69 -3.38
N ALA A 55 -7.27 -23.73 -3.37
CA ALA A 55 -7.33 -22.55 -4.23
C ALA A 55 -7.12 -22.87 -5.72
N ALA A 56 -6.49 -24.00 -6.04
CA ALA A 56 -6.37 -24.51 -7.40
C ALA A 56 -7.67 -25.13 -7.95
N ASP A 57 -8.70 -25.33 -7.12
CA ASP A 57 -10.00 -25.79 -7.60
C ASP A 57 -10.69 -24.68 -8.41
N PRO A 58 -11.21 -24.95 -9.62
CA PRO A 58 -11.80 -23.93 -10.48
C PRO A 58 -12.98 -23.17 -9.84
N LEU A 59 -13.76 -23.83 -8.97
CA LEU A 59 -14.87 -23.18 -8.27
C LEU A 59 -14.34 -22.17 -7.26
N VAL A 60 -13.26 -22.51 -6.55
CA VAL A 60 -12.64 -21.62 -5.57
C VAL A 60 -11.91 -20.48 -6.26
N GLU A 61 -11.15 -20.76 -7.31
CA GLU A 61 -10.42 -19.76 -8.10
C GLU A 61 -11.36 -18.66 -8.64
N ALA A 62 -12.55 -19.05 -9.14
CA ALA A 62 -13.55 -18.11 -9.65
C ALA A 62 -14.05 -17.11 -8.59
N HIS A 63 -14.09 -17.53 -7.33
CA HIS A 63 -14.57 -16.74 -6.18
C HIS A 63 -13.44 -16.09 -5.38
N LEU A 64 -12.20 -16.50 -5.57
CA LEU A 64 -11.04 -16.01 -4.80
C LEU A 64 -10.94 -14.48 -4.82
N LYS A 65 -11.23 -13.86 -5.97
CA LYS A 65 -11.20 -12.40 -6.18
C LYS A 65 -12.12 -11.59 -5.26
N ASP A 66 -13.17 -12.21 -4.74
CA ASP A 66 -14.19 -11.58 -3.89
C ASP A 66 -13.80 -11.72 -2.40
N HIS A 67 -12.91 -12.65 -2.09
CA HIS A 67 -12.43 -12.94 -0.73
C HIS A 67 -10.99 -12.51 -0.47
N ILE A 68 -10.31 -11.89 -1.44
CA ILE A 68 -8.93 -11.39 -1.29
C ILE A 68 -8.70 -10.63 0.03
N PRO A 69 -9.54 -9.66 0.44
CA PRO A 69 -9.29 -8.92 1.67
C PRO A 69 -9.30 -9.80 2.93
N GLU A 70 -10.17 -10.81 2.98
CA GLU A 70 -10.32 -11.73 4.12
C GLU A 70 -9.11 -12.66 4.20
N VAL A 71 -8.72 -13.25 3.07
CA VAL A 71 -7.55 -14.15 2.98
C VAL A 71 -6.25 -13.41 3.31
N LEU A 72 -6.11 -12.19 2.79
CA LEU A 72 -5.01 -11.30 3.14
C LEU A 72 -4.94 -10.97 4.62
N LEU A 73 -6.08 -10.64 5.23
CA LEU A 73 -6.13 -10.31 6.65
C LEU A 73 -5.66 -11.52 7.49
N GLY A 74 -6.01 -12.74 7.08
CA GLY A 74 -5.50 -13.98 7.66
C GLY A 74 -3.97 -14.08 7.60
N ALA A 75 -3.38 -13.98 6.41
CA ALA A 75 -1.93 -14.05 6.21
C ALA A 75 -1.18 -12.88 6.88
N TYR A 76 -1.73 -11.67 6.80
CA TYR A 76 -1.13 -10.47 7.38
C TYR A 76 -0.97 -10.58 8.91
N ARG A 77 -1.96 -11.12 9.62
CA ARG A 77 -1.90 -11.32 11.07
C ARG A 77 -0.73 -12.21 11.53
N LYS A 78 -0.12 -12.98 10.62
CA LYS A 78 1.03 -13.84 10.88
C LYS A 78 2.31 -13.39 10.18
N ASP A 79 2.28 -12.26 9.48
CA ASP A 79 3.40 -11.77 8.65
C ASP A 79 3.81 -12.76 7.53
N THR A 80 2.83 -13.44 6.93
CA THR A 80 3.06 -14.54 5.95
C THR A 80 2.50 -14.24 4.56
N VAL A 81 2.40 -12.96 4.18
CA VAL A 81 1.84 -12.58 2.87
C VAL A 81 2.66 -13.11 1.69
N THR A 82 3.99 -13.19 1.83
CA THR A 82 4.85 -13.84 0.82
C THR A 82 4.49 -15.31 0.64
N SER A 83 4.33 -16.04 1.75
CA SER A 83 3.92 -17.46 1.71
C SER A 83 2.54 -17.64 1.09
N LEU A 84 1.62 -16.70 1.30
CA LEU A 84 0.31 -16.69 0.63
C LEU A 84 0.46 -16.55 -0.90
N LEU A 85 1.29 -15.62 -1.37
CA LEU A 85 1.50 -15.40 -2.80
C LEU A 85 2.20 -16.58 -3.49
N GLU A 86 3.10 -17.26 -2.78
CA GLU A 86 3.75 -18.50 -3.24
C GLU A 86 2.75 -19.67 -3.27
N ALA A 87 1.92 -19.82 -2.23
CA ALA A 87 0.95 -20.90 -2.12
C ALA A 87 -0.20 -20.75 -3.11
N VAL A 88 -0.60 -19.51 -3.44
CA VAL A 88 -1.70 -19.22 -4.35
C VAL A 88 -1.22 -18.29 -5.49
N PRO A 89 -0.52 -18.83 -6.50
CA PRO A 89 0.05 -18.03 -7.60
C PRO A 89 -0.99 -17.23 -8.40
N ALA A 90 -2.26 -17.65 -8.39
CA ALA A 90 -3.35 -16.89 -8.99
C ALA A 90 -3.46 -15.47 -8.40
N LEU A 91 -3.16 -15.29 -7.11
CA LEU A 91 -3.15 -13.97 -6.46
C LEU A 91 -2.05 -13.05 -6.98
N ALA A 92 -0.99 -13.60 -7.57
CA ALA A 92 0.11 -12.85 -8.19
C ALA A 92 -0.22 -12.37 -9.63
N GLN A 93 -1.44 -12.55 -10.11
CA GLN A 93 -1.88 -12.05 -11.41
C GLN A 93 -2.45 -10.64 -11.31
N GLU A 94 -2.14 -9.78 -12.28
CA GLU A 94 -2.73 -8.44 -12.49
C GLU A 94 -4.14 -8.61 -13.09
N PRO A 95 -5.17 -8.84 -12.27
CA PRO A 95 -5.78 -7.73 -11.51
C PRO A 95 -5.96 -8.01 -10.00
N LEU A 96 -5.66 -9.22 -9.55
CA LEU A 96 -5.79 -9.63 -8.14
C LEU A 96 -4.72 -8.97 -7.28
N LEU A 97 -3.49 -8.79 -7.80
CA LEU A 97 -2.44 -8.00 -7.15
C LEU A 97 -2.86 -6.55 -6.86
N THR A 98 -3.59 -5.90 -7.77
CA THR A 98 -4.09 -4.54 -7.55
C THR A 98 -5.11 -4.51 -6.41
N LYS A 99 -6.06 -5.47 -6.38
CA LYS A 99 -7.03 -5.60 -5.27
C LYS A 99 -6.34 -5.93 -3.94
N LEU A 100 -5.29 -6.74 -4.00
CA LEU A 100 -4.45 -7.11 -2.85
C LEU A 100 -3.80 -5.86 -2.25
N LEU A 101 -3.20 -5.04 -3.13
CA LEU A 101 -2.59 -3.77 -2.77
C LEU A 101 -3.61 -2.83 -2.13
N GLU A 102 -4.85 -2.77 -2.67
CA GLU A 102 -5.97 -1.98 -2.14
C GLU A 102 -6.34 -2.36 -0.70
N ALA A 103 -6.43 -3.65 -0.41
CA ALA A 103 -6.72 -4.14 0.93
C ALA A 103 -5.58 -3.84 1.93
N ILE A 104 -4.32 -3.91 1.50
CA ILE A 104 -3.15 -3.71 2.39
C ILE A 104 -3.03 -2.29 2.92
N LEU A 105 -3.44 -1.27 2.16
CA LEU A 105 -3.41 0.12 2.67
C LEU A 105 -4.32 0.30 3.87
N ASP A 106 -5.45 -0.40 3.91
CA ASP A 106 -6.35 -0.35 5.05
C ASP A 106 -5.74 -1.07 6.28
N LEU A 107 -4.83 -2.03 6.05
CA LEU A 107 -4.04 -2.73 7.09
C LEU A 107 -2.83 -1.92 7.60
N ARG A 108 -2.46 -0.83 6.91
CA ARG A 108 -1.34 0.08 7.24
C ARG A 108 0.03 -0.58 7.38
N SER A 109 0.25 -1.74 6.79
CA SER A 109 1.55 -2.40 6.78
C SER A 109 2.40 -1.98 5.60
N ILE A 110 3.37 -1.09 5.86
CA ILE A 110 4.33 -0.65 4.83
C ILE A 110 5.18 -1.83 4.32
N PRO A 111 5.75 -2.72 5.16
CA PRO A 111 6.54 -3.85 4.66
C PRO A 111 5.75 -4.74 3.71
N THR A 112 4.53 -5.11 4.09
CA THR A 112 3.63 -5.92 3.26
C THR A 112 3.25 -5.21 1.97
N PHE A 113 2.99 -3.91 2.04
CA PHE A 113 2.68 -3.10 0.87
C PHE A 113 3.83 -3.12 -0.15
N LEU A 114 5.08 -2.99 0.31
CA LEU A 114 6.25 -3.03 -0.56
C LEU A 114 6.50 -4.42 -1.15
N GLN A 115 6.27 -5.48 -0.38
CA GLN A 115 6.37 -6.85 -0.88
C GLN A 115 5.39 -7.09 -2.05
N VAL A 116 4.14 -6.63 -1.92
CA VAL A 116 3.15 -6.78 -2.98
C VAL A 116 3.50 -6.00 -4.24
N LEU A 117 4.08 -4.80 -4.10
CA LEU A 117 4.63 -4.07 -5.24
C LEU A 117 5.79 -4.81 -5.91
N GLU A 118 6.65 -5.45 -5.11
CA GLU A 118 7.77 -6.27 -5.62
C GLU A 118 7.30 -7.52 -6.36
N CYS A 119 6.10 -8.02 -6.05
CA CYS A 119 5.42 -9.07 -6.82
C CYS A 119 4.80 -8.56 -8.14
N GLY A 120 4.97 -7.28 -8.49
CA GLY A 120 4.53 -6.71 -9.76
C GLY A 120 3.23 -5.91 -9.68
N ALA A 121 2.66 -5.73 -8.48
CA ALA A 121 1.41 -5.01 -8.29
C ALA A 121 1.49 -3.58 -8.84
N ARG A 122 0.54 -3.19 -9.68
CA ARG A 122 0.45 -1.82 -10.21
C ARG A 122 -0.49 -0.94 -9.40
N LEU A 123 -0.04 0.28 -9.15
CA LEU A 123 -0.84 1.32 -8.51
C LEU A 123 -1.71 2.03 -9.53
N SER A 124 -3.03 2.06 -9.29
CA SER A 124 -3.91 2.91 -10.07
C SER A 124 -3.74 4.40 -9.68
N PRO A 125 -3.96 5.35 -10.61
CA PRO A 125 -3.92 6.78 -10.28
C PRO A 125 -4.93 7.18 -9.18
N ALA A 126 -6.10 6.55 -9.15
CA ALA A 126 -7.11 6.75 -8.10
C ALA A 126 -6.56 6.36 -6.72
N TYR A 127 -5.77 5.30 -6.69
CA TYR A 127 -5.18 4.79 -5.47
C TYR A 127 -4.00 5.63 -4.96
N ALA A 128 -3.13 6.07 -5.86
CA ALA A 128 -2.11 7.07 -5.57
C ALA A 128 -2.73 8.32 -4.91
N LYS A 129 -3.87 8.78 -5.47
CA LYS A 129 -4.64 9.89 -4.92
C LYS A 129 -5.21 9.59 -3.53
N LYS A 130 -5.72 8.38 -3.25
CA LYS A 130 -6.18 7.96 -1.91
C LYS A 130 -5.04 8.08 -0.88
N ILE A 131 -3.84 7.61 -1.21
CA ILE A 131 -2.65 7.71 -0.32
C ILE A 131 -2.27 9.16 -0.07
N TYR A 132 -2.25 9.99 -1.11
CA TYR A 132 -2.02 11.42 -0.99
C TYR A 132 -3.06 12.09 -0.07
N THR A 133 -4.34 11.82 -0.29
CA THR A 133 -5.44 12.35 0.52
C THR A 133 -5.35 11.89 1.98
N ASN A 134 -5.03 10.62 2.23
CA ASN A 134 -4.82 10.10 3.58
C ASN A 134 -3.65 10.80 4.28
N CYS A 135 -2.53 11.02 3.59
CA CYS A 135 -1.40 11.76 4.13
C CYS A 135 -1.74 13.24 4.38
N MET A 136 -2.62 13.84 3.59
CA MET A 136 -3.06 15.22 3.77
C MET A 136 -3.99 15.37 4.97
N LEU A 137 -4.97 14.47 5.14
CA LEU A 137 -5.98 14.53 6.21
C LEU A 137 -5.48 13.96 7.54
N ASN A 138 -4.61 12.96 7.51
CA ASN A 138 -4.07 12.29 8.69
C ASN A 138 -2.56 12.02 8.50
N PRO A 139 -1.69 13.01 8.77
CA PRO A 139 -0.27 12.96 8.44
C PRO A 139 0.57 12.12 9.43
N THR A 140 0.17 10.87 9.67
CA THR A 140 0.94 9.92 10.49
C THR A 140 2.30 9.63 9.89
N ALA A 141 3.24 9.12 10.72
CA ALA A 141 4.55 8.68 10.25
C ALA A 141 4.43 7.63 9.13
N ASP A 142 3.45 6.72 9.24
CA ASP A 142 3.22 5.67 8.26
C ASP A 142 2.74 6.23 6.92
N ASN A 143 1.74 7.13 6.93
CA ASN A 143 1.21 7.73 5.71
C ASN A 143 2.28 8.57 4.98
N LYS A 144 3.10 9.31 5.73
CA LYS A 144 4.23 10.06 5.17
C LYS A 144 5.29 9.12 4.60
N THR A 145 5.60 8.03 5.30
CA THR A 145 6.59 7.04 4.86
C THR A 145 6.12 6.34 3.59
N LEU A 146 4.86 5.92 3.54
CA LEU A 146 4.26 5.29 2.37
C LEU A 146 4.30 6.21 1.15
N LEU A 147 3.81 7.44 1.28
CA LEU A 147 3.85 8.42 0.18
C LEU A 147 5.29 8.68 -0.28
N ARG A 148 6.24 8.83 0.66
CA ARG A 148 7.66 9.02 0.34
C ARG A 148 8.21 7.85 -0.49
N VAL A 149 7.95 6.60 -0.09
CA VAL A 149 8.46 5.43 -0.80
C VAL A 149 7.87 5.34 -2.21
N LEU A 150 6.59 5.68 -2.37
CA LEU A 150 5.93 5.65 -3.66
C LEU A 150 6.48 6.69 -4.64
N VAL A 151 6.74 7.91 -4.16
CA VAL A 151 7.40 8.93 -4.98
C VAL A 151 8.83 8.51 -5.30
N ALA A 152 9.56 7.95 -4.33
CA ALA A 152 10.96 7.51 -4.51
C ALA A 152 11.16 6.41 -5.53
N ARG A 153 10.21 5.48 -5.61
CA ARG A 153 10.25 4.39 -6.59
C ARG A 153 9.64 4.79 -7.94
N GLY A 154 9.24 6.05 -8.13
CA GLY A 154 8.58 6.51 -9.36
C GLY A 154 7.23 5.85 -9.62
N LEU A 155 6.60 5.31 -8.57
CA LEU A 155 5.36 4.54 -8.67
C LEU A 155 4.11 5.44 -8.70
N ILE A 156 4.27 6.72 -8.43
CA ILE A 156 3.23 7.74 -8.57
C ILE A 156 3.75 8.81 -9.51
N ASP A 157 2.99 9.06 -10.58
CA ASP A 157 3.10 10.32 -11.30
C ASP A 157 2.44 11.43 -10.47
N TRP A 158 3.27 12.15 -9.71
CA TRP A 158 2.80 13.21 -8.85
C TRP A 158 2.20 14.38 -9.63
N ARG A 159 2.61 14.61 -10.88
CA ARG A 159 2.08 15.70 -11.71
C ARG A 159 0.64 15.40 -12.08
N ALA A 160 0.41 14.22 -12.66
CA ALA A 160 -0.93 13.76 -12.98
C ALA A 160 -1.82 13.68 -11.73
N MET A 161 -1.31 13.13 -10.63
CA MET A 161 -2.05 13.00 -9.36
C MET A 161 -2.50 14.36 -8.81
N LEU A 162 -1.66 15.38 -8.91
CA LEU A 162 -1.92 16.71 -8.38
C LEU A 162 -2.59 17.65 -9.39
N GLY A 163 -2.85 17.19 -10.62
CA GLY A 163 -3.46 17.99 -11.68
C GLY A 163 -2.54 19.06 -12.25
N PHE A 164 -1.22 18.85 -12.21
CA PHE A 164 -0.24 19.71 -12.86
C PHE A 164 -0.05 19.32 -14.33
N SER A 165 0.44 20.25 -15.14
CA SER A 165 0.94 19.93 -16.48
C SER A 165 2.23 19.10 -16.42
N GLU A 166 2.55 18.37 -17.48
CA GLU A 166 3.80 17.58 -17.56
C GLU A 166 5.07 18.43 -17.41
N ARG A 167 5.00 19.72 -17.72
CA ARG A 167 6.11 20.68 -17.60
C ARG A 167 6.27 21.26 -16.19
N ALA A 168 5.35 20.95 -15.27
CA ALA A 168 5.41 21.53 -13.94
C ALA A 168 6.68 21.12 -13.21
N ASP A 169 7.22 22.04 -12.42
CA ASP A 169 8.47 21.85 -11.71
C ASP A 169 8.30 21.93 -10.19
N GLU A 170 9.42 21.95 -9.47
CA GLU A 170 9.48 22.06 -8.02
C GLU A 170 8.91 23.39 -7.51
N THR A 171 9.00 24.46 -8.31
CA THR A 171 8.49 25.80 -7.99
C THR A 171 6.96 25.81 -8.01
N ASP A 172 6.34 25.11 -8.97
CA ASP A 172 4.89 24.93 -9.03
C ASP A 172 4.37 24.17 -7.80
N LEU A 173 5.09 23.11 -7.40
CA LEU A 173 4.78 22.35 -6.18
C LEU A 173 4.88 23.22 -4.93
N LEU A 174 5.96 24.01 -4.81
CA LEU A 174 6.17 24.93 -3.70
C LEU A 174 5.10 26.01 -3.62
N THR A 175 4.71 26.57 -4.77
CA THR A 175 3.64 27.58 -4.83
C THR A 175 2.33 26.97 -4.36
N LYS A 176 1.98 25.78 -4.84
CA LYS A 176 0.79 25.06 -4.38
C LYS A 176 0.85 24.73 -2.89
N TRP A 177 2.01 24.30 -2.40
CA TRP A 177 2.19 24.06 -0.97
C TRP A 177 2.07 25.34 -0.15
N ALA A 178 2.60 26.47 -0.59
CA ALA A 178 2.46 27.74 0.11
C ALA A 178 0.99 28.16 0.29
N MET A 179 0.12 27.80 -0.68
CA MET A 179 -1.31 28.11 -0.63
C MET A 179 -2.11 27.23 0.35
N ILE A 180 -1.79 25.94 0.46
CA ILE A 180 -2.62 24.97 1.22
C ILE A 180 -1.88 24.30 2.39
N GLN A 181 -0.58 24.54 2.52
CA GLN A 181 0.32 23.99 3.54
C GLN A 181 0.19 22.47 3.75
N SER A 182 -0.02 21.73 2.66
CA SER A 182 -0.27 20.28 2.70
C SER A 182 0.97 19.49 3.15
N PRO A 183 0.87 18.67 4.22
CA PRO A 183 1.96 17.78 4.63
C PRO A 183 2.38 16.80 3.54
N ALA A 184 1.42 16.34 2.73
CA ALA A 184 1.66 15.42 1.62
C ALA A 184 2.49 16.08 0.50
N LEU A 185 2.20 17.35 0.18
CA LEU A 185 3.02 18.11 -0.78
C LEU A 185 4.45 18.30 -0.26
N MET A 186 4.62 18.57 1.03
CA MET A 186 5.94 18.73 1.61
C MET A 186 6.75 17.43 1.56
N VAL A 187 6.13 16.26 1.76
CA VAL A 187 6.77 14.95 1.55
C VAL A 187 7.25 14.80 0.09
N ILE A 188 6.41 15.15 -0.89
CA ILE A 188 6.75 15.08 -2.31
C ILE A 188 7.90 16.04 -2.63
N ILE A 189 7.82 17.31 -2.23
CA ILE A 189 8.85 18.33 -2.48
C ILE A 189 10.18 17.91 -1.87
N ARG A 190 10.19 17.50 -0.60
CA ARG A 190 11.42 17.00 0.05
C ARG A 190 11.99 15.84 -0.75
N HIS A 191 11.18 14.90 -1.21
CA HIS A 191 11.71 13.78 -1.96
C HIS A 191 12.32 14.18 -3.31
N LEU A 192 11.68 15.10 -4.04
CA LEU A 192 12.14 15.53 -5.37
C LEU A 192 13.37 16.44 -5.34
N THR A 193 13.66 17.05 -4.19
CA THR A 193 14.73 18.06 -4.06
C THR A 193 15.87 17.56 -3.18
N THR A 194 17.10 17.82 -3.60
CA THR A 194 18.29 17.62 -2.75
C THR A 194 18.36 18.67 -1.64
N LYS A 195 19.24 18.47 -0.66
CA LYS A 195 19.44 19.45 0.42
C LYS A 195 19.90 20.80 -0.14
N GLU A 196 20.83 20.78 -1.09
CA GLU A 196 21.36 21.97 -1.78
C GLU A 196 20.23 22.68 -2.52
N ARG A 197 19.41 21.92 -3.26
CA ARG A 197 18.28 22.49 -4.00
C ARG A 197 17.24 23.13 -3.09
N ARG A 198 16.93 22.51 -1.95
CA ARG A 198 16.03 23.10 -0.92
C ARG A 198 16.58 24.43 -0.39
N LEU A 199 17.89 24.49 -0.18
CA LEU A 199 18.59 25.71 0.24
C LEU A 199 18.42 26.84 -0.78
N GLU A 200 18.67 26.54 -2.05
CA GLU A 200 18.52 27.48 -3.16
C GLU A 200 17.09 28.03 -3.24
N LEU A 201 16.09 27.17 -3.04
CA LEU A 201 14.68 27.54 -3.08
C LEU A 201 14.32 28.49 -1.92
N VAL A 202 14.84 28.24 -0.71
CA VAL A 202 14.70 29.16 0.44
C VAL A 202 15.36 30.50 0.14
N GLN A 203 16.59 30.51 -0.38
CA GLN A 203 17.32 31.73 -0.73
C GLN A 203 16.64 32.52 -1.85
N ALA A 204 16.07 31.82 -2.83
CA ALA A 204 15.28 32.45 -3.88
C ALA A 204 14.08 33.20 -3.27
N LYS A 205 13.33 32.57 -2.36
CA LYS A 205 12.22 33.24 -1.66
C LYS A 205 12.65 34.39 -0.75
N MET A 206 13.83 34.29 -0.13
CA MET A 206 14.42 35.42 0.60
C MET A 206 14.72 36.60 -0.34
N ARG A 207 15.36 36.35 -1.49
CA ARG A 207 15.69 37.39 -2.49
C ARG A 207 14.44 38.02 -3.12
N GLU A 208 13.36 37.25 -3.25
CA GLU A 208 12.05 37.75 -3.69
C GLU A 208 11.29 38.51 -2.58
N ASN A 209 11.91 38.78 -1.42
CA ASN A 209 11.29 39.42 -0.25
C ASN A 209 10.08 38.66 0.35
N HIS A 210 9.94 37.36 0.07
CA HIS A 210 8.93 36.49 0.66
C HIS A 210 9.43 35.84 1.96
N VAL A 211 9.91 36.66 2.90
CA VAL A 211 10.53 36.22 4.17
C VAL A 211 9.67 35.24 4.99
N PRO A 212 8.34 35.43 5.16
CA PRO A 212 7.52 34.47 5.90
C PRO A 212 7.50 33.08 5.27
N LEU A 213 7.43 33.01 3.93
CA LEU A 213 7.44 31.75 3.20
C LEU A 213 8.81 31.07 3.28
N ALA A 214 9.89 31.84 3.11
CA ALA A 214 11.25 31.32 3.24
C ALA A 214 11.52 30.70 4.63
N ARG A 215 11.05 31.36 5.70
CA ARG A 215 11.15 30.82 7.07
C ARG A 215 10.35 29.54 7.26
N LEU A 216 9.12 29.51 6.74
CA LEU A 216 8.29 28.30 6.80
C LEU A 216 8.95 27.14 6.03
N MET A 217 9.50 27.42 4.85
CA MET A 217 10.23 26.45 4.04
C MET A 217 11.50 25.93 4.72
N ALA A 218 12.25 26.80 5.41
CA ALA A 218 13.47 26.40 6.13
C ALA A 218 13.19 25.54 7.38
N LYS A 219 12.02 25.76 8.02
CA LYS A 219 11.53 24.98 9.16
C LYS A 219 10.95 23.63 8.75
N GLU A 220 10.10 23.60 7.73
CA GLU A 220 9.98 22.41 6.89
C GLU A 220 11.37 22.13 6.28
N PHE A 221 11.69 21.13 5.48
CA PHE A 221 13.11 20.89 5.06
C PHE A 221 14.15 20.63 6.17
N GLU A 222 13.95 21.05 7.43
CA GLU A 222 14.86 20.90 8.58
C GLU A 222 16.26 21.45 8.25
N LEU A 223 16.31 22.65 7.66
CA LEU A 223 17.56 23.34 7.39
C LEU A 223 17.99 24.04 8.68
N ASP A 224 18.94 23.42 9.37
CA ASP A 224 19.55 23.81 10.66
C ASP A 224 19.55 25.33 10.91
N ASP A 225 19.08 25.74 12.10
CA ASP A 225 18.68 27.10 12.52
C ASP A 225 19.83 28.15 12.54
N GLY A 226 20.99 27.86 11.94
CA GLY A 226 22.13 28.77 11.79
C GLY A 226 21.96 29.84 10.70
N TRP A 227 20.75 29.98 10.13
CA TRP A 227 20.45 31.03 9.18
C TRP A 227 20.13 32.30 9.95
N ASP A 228 21.02 33.29 9.86
CA ASP A 228 20.76 34.63 10.36
C ASP A 228 19.72 35.32 9.43
N ILE A 229 18.45 34.92 9.57
CA ILE A 229 17.28 35.45 8.85
C ILE A 229 16.91 36.87 9.32
N THR A 230 17.80 37.50 10.09
CA THR A 230 17.69 38.87 10.60
C THR A 230 18.66 39.85 9.95
N SER A 231 19.56 39.41 9.07
CA SER A 231 20.41 40.33 8.32
C SER A 231 19.76 40.72 6.98
N PRO A 232 19.13 41.90 6.86
CA PRO A 232 18.86 42.48 5.55
C PRO A 232 20.20 42.78 4.87
N ALA A 233 20.34 42.33 3.62
CA ALA A 233 21.36 42.86 2.72
C ALA A 233 21.00 44.30 2.31
#